data_AF-A0A958L5T5-F1
#
_entry.id   AF-A0A958L5T5-F1
#
_cell.length_a   1.000
_cell.length_b   1.000
_cell.length_c   1.000
_cell.angle_alpha   90.00
_cell.angle_beta   90.00
_cell.angle_gamma   90.00
#
_symmetry.space_group_name_H-M   'P 1'
#
loop_
_entity.id
_entity.type
_entity.pdbx_description
1 polymer ?
#
loop_
_entity_poly.entity_id
_entity_poly.type
_entity_poly.pdbx_seq_one_letter_code
_entity_poly.pdbx_strand_id
1 'polypeptide(L)'
;MKSLFQILAVLLAVVTLSVVGQNRELRGTLSRFADEYQALQSHYAQIGEQLKEVERRVLQLKDQREANRENGKGEERAANETAKEEAKPLSNPANTQSADSETSFSMAEFRVQALQKLVDLSPEQTEKLREKYESEARGEQAPSLDSIIGEDLAQFVKEQRKRSFEQSERESIEKEAYFLSRRLDMTRDQEDQTFVVLESVELELKQWREDQEKGLSPRERMFLFVKENRLRRQLTRERLAAILESDQIEKYAQYDAQSSAADVELWHGGGANDESSENPELP
;
A
#
# COMPACT_ATOMS: atom_id res chain seq x y z
N MET A 1 6.69 19.50 79.78
CA MET A 1 7.82 19.04 78.95
C MET A 1 7.71 17.58 78.48
N LYS A 2 7.22 16.63 79.28
CA LYS A 2 7.11 15.21 78.85
C LYS A 2 6.17 14.94 77.66
N SER A 3 5.06 15.69 77.49
CA SER A 3 4.13 15.43 76.38
C SER A 3 4.59 15.96 75.01
N LEU A 4 5.39 17.03 74.97
CA LEU A 4 5.95 17.56 73.72
C LEU A 4 6.97 16.60 73.10
N PHE A 5 7.78 15.92 73.93
CA PHE A 5 8.72 14.90 73.46
C PHE A 5 8.00 13.66 72.90
N GLN A 6 6.86 13.27 73.48
CA GLN A 6 6.07 12.15 72.98
C GLN A 6 5.42 12.47 71.62
N ILE A 7 4.89 13.68 71.44
CA ILE A 7 4.31 14.12 70.18
C ILE A 7 5.37 14.19 69.08
N LEU A 8 6.56 14.71 69.39
CA LEU A 8 7.68 14.78 68.45
C LEU A 8 8.16 13.37 68.03
N ALA A 9 8.25 12.44 68.97
CA ALA A 9 8.67 11.05 68.69
C ALA A 9 7.67 10.31 67.78
N VAL A 10 6.36 10.52 67.99
CA VAL A 10 5.32 9.93 67.15
C VAL A 10 5.36 10.51 65.73
N LEU A 11 5.52 11.84 65.59
CA LEU A 11 5.68 12.48 64.28
C LEU A 11 6.91 11.98 63.54
N LEU A 12 8.04 11.82 64.23
CA LEU A 12 9.27 11.29 63.63
C LEU A 12 9.07 9.83 63.17
N ALA A 13 8.41 9.01 63.99
CA ALA A 13 8.10 7.62 63.64
C ALA A 13 7.19 7.54 62.40
N VAL A 14 6.11 8.34 62.34
CA VAL A 14 5.19 8.37 61.19
C VAL A 14 5.90 8.81 59.91
N VAL A 15 6.78 9.83 59.98
CA VAL A 15 7.56 10.26 58.81
C VAL A 15 8.53 9.17 58.35
N THR A 16 9.24 8.52 59.28
CA THR A 16 10.16 7.43 58.90
C THR A 16 9.43 6.22 58.31
N LEU A 17 8.28 5.83 58.86
CA LEU A 17 7.43 4.76 58.32
C LEU A 17 6.88 5.10 56.93
N SER A 18 6.48 6.36 56.70
CA SER A 18 6.02 6.82 55.38
C SER A 18 7.14 6.79 54.33
N VAL A 19 8.35 7.23 54.69
CA VAL A 19 9.52 7.23 53.79
C VAL A 19 10.00 5.80 53.49
N VAL A 20 9.91 4.89 54.46
CA VAL A 20 10.23 3.46 54.27
C VAL A 20 9.18 2.77 53.41
N GLY A 21 7.89 3.09 53.59
CA GLY A 21 6.79 2.58 52.75
C GLY A 21 6.95 3.00 51.29
N GLN A 22 7.17 4.28 51.04
CA GLN A 22 7.41 4.81 49.68
C GLN A 22 8.68 4.21 49.04
N ASN A 23 9.75 3.99 49.82
CA ASN A 23 10.94 3.30 49.30
C ASN A 23 10.68 1.84 48.91
N ARG A 24 9.78 1.15 49.62
CA ARG A 24 9.44 -0.24 49.31
C ARG A 24 8.60 -0.35 48.04
N GLU A 25 7.65 0.57 47.85
CA GLU A 25 6.87 0.67 46.61
C GLU A 25 7.74 1.04 45.41
N LEU A 26 8.64 2.02 45.57
CA LEU A 26 9.60 2.41 44.53
C LEU A 26 10.57 1.27 44.16
N ARG A 27 11.03 0.47 45.12
CA ARG A 27 11.84 -0.73 44.82
C ARG A 27 11.04 -1.80 44.07
N GLY A 28 9.76 -1.96 44.41
CA GLY A 28 8.87 -2.89 43.71
C GLY A 28 8.63 -2.48 42.26
N THR A 29 8.40 -1.19 41.99
CA THR A 29 8.23 -0.68 40.62
C THR A 29 9.53 -0.72 39.81
N LEU A 30 10.67 -0.38 40.42
CA LEU A 30 11.99 -0.51 39.79
C LEU A 30 12.34 -1.96 39.44
N SER A 31 11.99 -2.92 40.30
CA SER A 31 12.18 -4.35 40.00
C SER A 31 11.35 -4.80 38.80
N ARG A 32 10.07 -4.41 38.74
CA ARG A 32 9.21 -4.74 37.59
C ARG A 32 9.71 -4.10 36.31
N PHE A 33 10.18 -2.86 36.37
CA PHE A 33 10.78 -2.18 35.22
C PHE A 33 12.07 -2.87 34.75
N ALA A 34 12.89 -3.36 35.67
CA ALA A 34 14.08 -4.14 35.32
C ALA A 34 13.74 -5.47 34.63
N ASP A 35 12.72 -6.18 35.13
CA ASP A 35 12.25 -7.42 34.52
C ASP A 35 11.64 -7.18 33.12
N GLU A 36 10.84 -6.13 32.97
CA GLU A 36 10.26 -5.71 31.67
C GLU A 36 11.35 -5.28 30.69
N TYR A 37 12.36 -4.54 31.13
CA TYR A 37 13.48 -4.13 30.29
C TYR A 37 14.33 -5.34 29.84
N GLN A 38 14.53 -6.32 30.71
CA GLN A 38 15.23 -7.55 30.37
C GLN A 38 14.43 -8.42 29.37
N ALA A 39 13.10 -8.49 29.54
CA ALA A 39 12.22 -9.15 28.57
C ALA A 39 12.29 -8.46 27.20
N LEU A 40 12.26 -7.13 27.17
CA LEU A 40 12.39 -6.33 25.95
C LEU A 40 13.73 -6.59 25.24
N GLN A 41 14.84 -6.63 25.99
CA GLN A 41 16.16 -6.96 25.42
C GLN A 41 16.20 -8.36 24.79
N SER A 42 15.56 -9.35 25.44
CA SER A 42 15.49 -10.71 24.87
C SER A 42 14.67 -10.74 23.58
N HIS A 43 13.59 -9.96 23.51
CA HIS A 43 12.75 -9.84 22.32
C HIS A 43 13.51 -9.17 21.17
N TYR A 44 14.29 -8.10 21.43
CA TYR A 44 15.15 -7.49 20.43
C TYR A 44 16.24 -8.43 19.92
N ALA A 45 16.82 -9.25 20.80
CA ALA A 45 17.80 -10.26 20.38
C ALA A 45 17.16 -11.31 19.46
N GLN A 46 15.93 -11.75 19.76
CA GLN A 46 15.19 -12.69 18.94
C GLN A 46 14.83 -12.11 17.56
N ILE A 47 14.39 -10.85 17.51
CA ILE A 47 14.15 -10.12 16.25
C ILE A 47 15.43 -10.03 15.44
N GLY A 48 16.57 -9.74 16.08
CA GLY A 48 17.87 -9.67 15.41
C GLY A 48 18.29 -10.99 14.76
N GLU A 49 18.02 -12.13 15.40
CA GLU A 49 18.28 -13.45 14.82
C GLU A 49 17.31 -13.78 13.67
N GLN A 50 16.03 -13.43 13.79
CA GLN A 50 15.06 -13.58 12.70
C GLN A 50 15.46 -12.76 11.47
N LEU A 51 15.94 -11.53 11.66
CA LEU A 51 16.39 -10.67 10.56
C LEU A 51 17.59 -11.30 9.81
N LYS A 52 18.56 -11.84 10.54
CA LYS A 52 19.71 -12.56 9.93
C LYS A 52 19.29 -13.82 9.19
N GLU A 53 18.23 -14.50 9.62
CA GLU A 53 17.69 -15.66 8.91
C GLU A 53 17.01 -15.24 7.60
N VAL A 54 16.23 -14.15 7.63
CA VAL A 54 15.62 -13.57 6.43
C VAL A 54 16.69 -13.13 5.44
N GLU A 55 17.75 -12.44 5.88
CA GLU A 55 18.87 -12.05 5.03
C GLU A 55 19.53 -13.27 4.36
N ARG A 56 19.73 -14.37 5.10
CA ARG A 56 20.25 -15.62 4.54
C ARG A 56 19.33 -16.21 3.48
N ARG A 57 18.01 -16.22 3.69
CA ARG A 57 17.05 -16.73 2.70
C ARG A 57 17.00 -15.87 1.45
N VAL A 58 17.06 -14.55 1.58
CA VAL A 58 17.12 -13.63 0.43
C VAL A 58 18.36 -13.89 -0.41
N LEU A 59 19.51 -14.10 0.24
CA LEU A 59 20.75 -14.41 -0.48
C LEU A 59 20.66 -15.76 -1.22
N GLN A 60 20.13 -16.80 -0.59
CA GLN A 60 19.91 -18.11 -1.23
C GLN A 60 18.96 -18.02 -2.44
N LEU A 61 17.87 -17.25 -2.31
CA LEU A 61 16.93 -17.06 -3.42
C LEU A 61 17.55 -16.28 -4.58
N LYS A 62 18.45 -15.34 -4.29
CA LYS A 62 19.20 -14.61 -5.33
C LYS A 62 20.12 -15.54 -6.10
N ASP A 63 20.90 -16.38 -5.40
CA ASP A 63 21.77 -17.37 -6.02
C ASP A 63 20.97 -18.39 -6.86
N GLN A 64 19.79 -18.81 -6.37
CA GLN A 64 18.91 -19.72 -7.10
C GLN A 64 18.32 -19.07 -8.37
N ARG A 65 17.99 -17.78 -8.33
CA ARG A 65 17.52 -17.03 -9.51
C ARG A 65 18.63 -16.87 -10.55
N GLU A 66 19.87 -16.65 -10.12
CA GLU A 66 21.01 -16.59 -11.04
C GLU A 66 21.29 -17.95 -11.69
N ALA A 67 21.25 -19.04 -10.92
CA ALA A 67 21.36 -20.41 -11.46
C ALA A 67 20.23 -20.74 -12.46
N ASN A 68 18.99 -20.34 -12.18
CA ASN A 68 17.86 -20.54 -13.09
C ASN A 68 17.97 -19.68 -14.35
N ARG A 69 18.60 -18.50 -14.26
CA ARG A 69 18.83 -17.62 -15.42
C ARG A 69 19.91 -18.16 -16.35
N GLU A 70 20.88 -18.90 -15.85
CA GLU A 70 21.86 -19.60 -16.67
C GLU A 70 21.25 -20.81 -17.39
N ASN A 71 20.34 -21.52 -16.74
CA ASN A 71 19.63 -22.65 -17.33
C ASN A 71 18.51 -22.24 -18.32
N GLY A 72 17.90 -21.07 -18.14
CA GLY A 72 16.75 -20.59 -18.94
C GLY A 72 17.09 -19.99 -20.32
N LYS A 73 18.37 -19.80 -20.67
CA LYS A 73 18.77 -19.23 -21.98
C LYS A 73 18.56 -20.18 -23.18
N GLY A 74 18.09 -21.41 -22.95
CA GLY A 74 17.83 -22.41 -23.99
C GLY A 74 16.43 -22.39 -24.62
N GLU A 75 15.40 -21.90 -23.93
CA GLU A 75 14.00 -22.08 -24.36
C GLU A 75 13.33 -20.82 -24.96
N GLU A 76 13.86 -19.61 -24.71
CA GLU A 76 13.27 -18.36 -25.20
C GLU A 76 13.45 -18.10 -26.72
N ARG A 77 14.22 -18.92 -27.43
CA ARG A 77 14.41 -18.76 -28.89
C ARG A 77 13.34 -19.41 -29.76
N ALA A 78 12.47 -20.27 -29.21
CA ALA A 78 11.47 -20.99 -30.01
C ALA A 78 10.10 -20.29 -30.08
N ALA A 79 9.80 -19.33 -29.20
CA ALA A 79 8.46 -18.74 -29.09
C ALA A 79 8.30 -17.39 -29.82
N ASN A 80 9.39 -16.81 -30.37
CA ASN A 80 9.39 -15.45 -30.90
C ASN A 80 9.35 -15.38 -32.45
N GLU A 81 9.18 -16.52 -33.12
CA GLU A 81 9.16 -16.63 -34.59
C GLU A 81 7.75 -16.70 -35.20
N THR A 82 6.70 -16.85 -34.39
CA THR A 82 5.31 -17.00 -34.86
C THR A 82 4.42 -15.76 -34.68
N ALA A 83 4.93 -14.62 -34.22
CA ALA A 83 4.13 -13.42 -33.94
C ALA A 83 4.58 -12.19 -34.76
N LYS A 84 4.94 -12.38 -36.03
CA LYS A 84 5.47 -11.31 -36.90
C LYS A 84 4.69 -11.07 -38.20
N GLU A 85 3.43 -11.46 -38.25
CA GLU A 85 2.54 -11.09 -39.37
C GLU A 85 1.32 -10.33 -38.87
N GLU A 86 0.95 -9.32 -39.66
CA GLU A 86 -0.23 -8.46 -39.51
C GLU A 86 -0.12 -7.24 -38.57
N ALA A 87 0.87 -6.39 -38.85
CA ALA A 87 0.72 -4.95 -38.60
C ALA A 87 0.12 -4.27 -39.85
N LYS A 88 -1.11 -3.76 -39.74
CA LYS A 88 -1.63 -2.69 -40.60
C LYS A 88 -2.23 -1.58 -39.74
N PRO A 89 -1.87 -0.31 -39.95
CA PRO A 89 -2.47 0.82 -39.24
C PRO A 89 -3.75 1.24 -39.96
N LEU A 90 -4.89 1.25 -39.27
CA LEU A 90 -6.09 1.89 -39.76
C LEU A 90 -6.51 3.01 -38.81
N SER A 91 -6.58 4.18 -39.43
CA SER A 91 -6.78 5.51 -38.90
C SER A 91 -8.19 5.75 -38.37
N ASN A 92 -8.23 6.56 -37.31
CA ASN A 92 -9.41 7.20 -36.70
C ASN A 92 -10.44 7.72 -37.71
N PRO A 93 -11.69 7.84 -37.22
CA PRO A 93 -12.32 9.15 -37.20
C PRO A 93 -12.66 9.59 -35.77
N ALA A 94 -12.55 10.90 -35.59
CA ALA A 94 -12.86 11.63 -34.38
C ALA A 94 -14.32 11.42 -33.93
N ASN A 95 -14.54 11.35 -32.63
CA ASN A 95 -15.82 11.77 -32.06
C ASN A 95 -15.60 12.60 -30.80
N THR A 96 -15.49 13.90 -31.05
CA THR A 96 -15.73 14.97 -30.09
C THR A 96 -17.23 14.95 -29.75
N GLN A 97 -17.59 14.53 -28.54
CA GLN A 97 -18.92 14.81 -27.99
C GLN A 97 -18.77 15.76 -26.81
N SER A 98 -19.01 17.03 -27.12
CA SER A 98 -19.41 18.06 -26.17
C SER A 98 -20.92 17.94 -25.90
N ALA A 99 -21.31 18.33 -24.68
CA ALA A 99 -22.63 18.75 -24.17
C ALA A 99 -22.93 17.98 -22.86
N ASP A 100 -23.28 18.58 -21.73
CA ASP A 100 -23.74 19.94 -21.46
C ASP A 100 -23.44 20.34 -20.02
N SER A 101 -23.42 21.65 -19.83
CA SER A 101 -23.15 22.37 -18.59
C SER A 101 -24.15 22.08 -17.48
N GLU A 102 -23.66 21.58 -16.35
CA GLU A 102 -24.05 22.01 -15.00
C GLU A 102 -22.89 21.67 -14.05
N THR A 103 -22.17 22.71 -13.61
CA THR A 103 -20.96 22.67 -12.75
C THR A 103 -19.78 21.85 -13.31
N SER A 104 -19.07 22.39 -14.30
CA SER A 104 -17.71 21.96 -14.62
C SER A 104 -16.77 22.36 -13.47
N PHE A 105 -16.77 21.56 -12.40
CA PHE A 105 -15.84 21.75 -11.29
C PHE A 105 -14.43 21.53 -11.83
N SER A 106 -13.62 22.58 -11.89
CA SER A 106 -12.27 22.40 -12.40
C SER A 106 -11.48 21.55 -11.40
N MET A 107 -10.63 20.64 -11.89
CA MET A 107 -9.79 19.83 -10.99
C MET A 107 -8.89 20.72 -10.11
N ALA A 108 -8.56 21.92 -10.59
CA ALA A 108 -7.87 22.94 -9.82
C ALA A 108 -8.72 23.45 -8.64
N GLU A 109 -9.99 23.81 -8.86
CA GLU A 109 -10.92 24.22 -7.81
C GLU A 109 -11.12 23.12 -6.76
N PHE A 110 -11.24 21.86 -7.19
CA PHE A 110 -11.33 20.73 -6.26
C PHE A 110 -10.10 20.63 -5.35
N ARG A 111 -8.90 20.74 -5.92
CA ARG A 111 -7.65 20.69 -5.17
C ARG A 111 -7.52 21.87 -4.20
N VAL A 112 -7.88 23.08 -4.63
CA VAL A 112 -7.87 24.27 -3.77
C VAL A 112 -8.84 24.10 -2.61
N GLN A 113 -10.08 23.67 -2.87
CA GLN A 113 -11.06 23.44 -1.80
C GLN A 113 -10.65 22.31 -0.85
N ALA A 114 -10.03 21.25 -1.36
CA ALA A 114 -9.48 20.19 -0.52
C ALA A 114 -8.39 20.73 0.42
N LEU A 115 -7.53 21.64 -0.06
CA LEU A 115 -6.53 22.30 0.78
C LEU A 115 -7.15 23.27 1.80
N GLN A 116 -8.19 24.02 1.42
CA GLN A 116 -8.90 24.93 2.33
C GLN A 116 -9.54 24.19 3.52
N LYS A 117 -9.85 22.90 3.39
CA LYS A 117 -10.33 22.06 4.49
C LYS A 117 -9.23 21.66 5.48
N LEU A 118 -7.96 21.76 5.08
CA LEU A 118 -6.80 21.33 5.86
C LEU A 118 -6.05 22.52 6.47
N VAL A 119 -6.02 23.64 5.76
CA VAL A 119 -5.24 24.82 6.11
C VAL A 119 -6.07 26.07 5.83
N ASP A 120 -6.00 27.04 6.75
CA ASP A 120 -6.59 28.37 6.54
C ASP A 120 -5.78 29.13 5.49
N LEU A 121 -6.38 29.32 4.31
CA LEU A 121 -5.73 29.98 3.18
C LEU A 121 -6.21 31.43 3.05
N SER A 122 -5.28 32.36 2.84
CA SER A 122 -5.64 33.72 2.46
C SER A 122 -6.26 33.77 1.05
N PRO A 123 -7.02 34.82 0.70
CA PRO A 123 -7.53 34.99 -0.66
C PRO A 123 -6.41 35.01 -1.71
N GLU A 124 -5.27 35.62 -1.39
CA GLU A 124 -4.10 35.67 -2.28
C GLU A 124 -3.46 34.29 -2.46
N GLN A 125 -3.36 33.49 -1.39
CA GLN A 125 -2.84 32.12 -1.47
C GLN A 125 -3.79 31.21 -2.25
N THR A 126 -5.09 31.41 -2.09
CA THR A 126 -6.14 30.67 -2.82
C THR A 126 -6.02 30.89 -4.32
N GLU A 127 -5.81 32.15 -4.75
CA GLU A 127 -5.62 32.48 -6.16
C GLU A 127 -4.32 31.87 -6.70
N LYS A 128 -3.20 32.04 -5.98
CA LYS A 128 -1.91 31.45 -6.36
C LYS A 128 -1.97 29.92 -6.46
N LEU A 129 -2.75 29.25 -5.61
CA LEU A 129 -2.96 27.80 -5.68
C LEU A 129 -3.83 27.40 -6.89
N ARG A 130 -4.85 28.20 -7.23
CA ARG A 130 -5.66 27.96 -8.42
C ARG A 130 -4.78 28.05 -9.68
N GLU A 131 -4.04 29.14 -9.81
CA GLU A 131 -3.07 29.35 -10.91
C GLU A 131 -2.06 28.20 -10.98
N LYS A 132 -1.50 27.80 -9.84
CA LYS A 132 -0.58 26.66 -9.75
C LYS A 132 -1.19 25.38 -10.33
N TYR A 133 -2.39 25.01 -9.91
CA TYR A 133 -3.01 23.75 -10.37
C TYR A 133 -3.50 23.80 -11.81
N GLU A 134 -3.89 24.97 -12.31
CA GLU A 134 -4.21 25.18 -13.72
C GLU A 134 -2.97 25.12 -14.61
N SER A 135 -1.84 25.68 -14.17
CA SER A 135 -0.56 25.55 -14.88
C SER A 135 -0.06 24.09 -14.86
N GLU A 136 -0.18 23.38 -13.74
CA GLU A 136 0.14 21.94 -13.70
C GLU A 136 -0.73 21.11 -14.65
N ALA A 137 -2.03 21.42 -14.74
CA ALA A 137 -2.95 20.75 -15.67
C ALA A 137 -2.57 21.00 -17.14
N ARG A 138 -1.96 22.16 -17.44
CA ARG A 138 -1.42 22.51 -18.75
C ARG A 138 0.00 21.98 -19.00
N GLY A 139 0.62 21.31 -18.02
CA GLY A 139 2.00 20.85 -18.10
C GLY A 139 3.04 21.98 -18.04
N GLU A 140 2.63 23.16 -17.59
CA GLU A 140 3.49 24.33 -17.42
C GLU A 140 4.24 24.27 -16.08
N GLN A 141 5.36 24.99 -15.99
CA GLN A 141 6.13 25.09 -14.75
C GLN A 141 5.37 25.92 -13.73
N ALA A 142 4.93 25.29 -12.64
CA ALA A 142 4.17 25.92 -11.59
C ALA A 142 5.03 26.17 -10.32
N PRO A 143 4.71 27.21 -9.53
CA PRO A 143 5.35 27.45 -8.23
C PRO A 143 5.14 26.27 -7.28
N SER A 144 6.10 26.04 -6.38
CA SER A 144 5.99 24.97 -5.37
C SER A 144 4.89 25.29 -4.35
N LEU A 145 4.36 24.26 -3.69
CA LEU A 145 3.39 24.47 -2.62
C LEU A 145 4.00 25.29 -1.47
N ASP A 146 5.28 25.00 -1.16
CA ASP A 146 6.05 25.62 -0.09
C ASP A 146 6.20 27.15 -0.29
N SER A 147 6.30 27.62 -1.54
CA SER A 147 6.42 29.05 -1.84
C SER A 147 5.11 29.82 -1.76
N ILE A 148 3.96 29.13 -1.76
CA ILE A 148 2.63 29.75 -1.73
C ILE A 148 2.08 29.78 -0.30
N ILE A 149 2.12 28.64 0.40
CA ILE A 149 1.51 28.51 1.74
C ILE A 149 2.54 28.47 2.87
N GLY A 150 3.84 28.50 2.57
CA GLY A 150 4.91 28.38 3.54
C GLY A 150 5.33 26.92 3.77
N GLU A 151 6.58 26.73 4.18
CA GLU A 151 7.22 25.41 4.31
C GLU A 151 6.51 24.52 5.35
N ASP A 152 6.21 25.05 6.53
CA ASP A 152 5.56 24.29 7.62
C ASP A 152 4.18 23.76 7.22
N LEU A 153 3.35 24.62 6.62
CA LEU A 153 1.99 24.27 6.20
C LEU A 153 2.02 23.32 4.99
N ALA A 154 2.96 23.51 4.08
CA ALA A 154 3.12 22.61 2.96
C ALA A 154 3.64 21.23 3.39
N GLN A 155 4.52 21.15 4.38
CA GLN A 155 4.92 19.88 4.98
C GLN A 155 3.73 19.19 5.65
N PHE A 156 2.94 19.92 6.46
CA PHE A 156 1.73 19.37 7.07
C PHE A 156 0.78 18.78 6.03
N VAL A 157 0.52 19.51 4.94
CA VAL A 157 -0.33 19.02 3.83
C VAL A 157 0.25 17.76 3.18
N LYS A 158 1.57 17.73 2.92
CA LYS A 158 2.25 16.55 2.35
C LYS A 158 2.09 15.33 3.27
N GLU A 159 2.27 15.50 4.58
CA GLU A 159 2.09 14.45 5.58
C GLU A 159 0.64 13.97 5.66
N GLN A 160 -0.33 14.88 5.67
CA GLN A 160 -1.76 14.53 5.67
C GLN A 160 -2.12 13.73 4.42
N ARG A 161 -1.69 14.19 3.24
CA ARG A 161 -1.92 13.47 1.98
C ARG A 161 -1.32 12.07 2.01
N LYS A 162 -0.09 11.93 2.53
CA LYS A 162 0.58 10.64 2.69
C LYS A 162 -0.23 9.71 3.59
N ARG A 163 -0.68 10.18 4.76
CA ARG A 163 -1.50 9.40 5.69
C ARG A 163 -2.83 8.98 5.10
N SER A 164 -3.54 9.90 4.43
CA SER A 164 -4.82 9.57 3.78
C SER A 164 -4.65 8.53 2.68
N PHE A 165 -3.55 8.61 1.93
CA PHE A 165 -3.24 7.61 0.91
C PHE A 165 -2.96 6.24 1.53
N GLU A 166 -2.07 6.16 2.53
CA GLU A 166 -1.75 4.93 3.26
C GLU A 166 -3.01 4.33 3.94
N GLN A 167 -3.89 5.18 4.48
CA GLN A 167 -5.16 4.75 5.04
C GLN A 167 -6.07 4.16 3.96
N SER A 168 -6.18 4.81 2.79
CA SER A 168 -7.01 4.29 1.69
C SER A 168 -6.49 2.96 1.14
N GLU A 169 -5.17 2.78 1.07
CA GLU A 169 -4.54 1.51 0.69
C GLU A 169 -4.91 0.43 1.71
N ARG A 170 -4.76 0.73 3.00
CA ARG A 170 -5.13 -0.19 4.09
C ARG A 170 -6.61 -0.57 4.07
N GLU A 171 -7.50 0.39 3.87
CA GLU A 171 -8.95 0.13 3.75
C GLU A 171 -9.28 -0.72 2.52
N SER A 172 -8.54 -0.57 1.42
CA SER A 172 -8.69 -1.43 0.24
C SER A 172 -8.29 -2.87 0.57
N ILE A 173 -7.19 -3.07 1.30
CA ILE A 173 -6.73 -4.39 1.73
C ILE A 173 -7.73 -5.02 2.70
N GLU A 174 -8.27 -4.25 3.64
CA GLU A 174 -9.31 -4.71 4.57
C GLU A 174 -10.57 -5.19 3.83
N LYS A 175 -11.03 -4.42 2.83
CA LYS A 175 -12.17 -4.82 1.98
C LYS A 175 -11.89 -6.10 1.20
N GLU A 176 -10.68 -6.26 0.68
CA GLU A 176 -10.28 -7.47 -0.04
C GLU A 176 -10.22 -8.69 0.89
N ALA A 177 -9.61 -8.56 2.07
CA ALA A 177 -9.59 -9.61 3.08
C ALA A 177 -11.01 -10.02 3.49
N TYR A 178 -11.89 -9.06 3.71
CA TYR A 178 -13.29 -9.31 4.04
C TYR A 178 -14.06 -10.00 2.90
N PHE A 179 -13.81 -9.58 1.66
CA PHE A 179 -14.40 -10.20 0.48
C PHE A 179 -13.95 -11.66 0.33
N LEU A 180 -12.65 -11.93 0.48
CA LEU A 180 -12.09 -13.28 0.43
C LEU A 180 -12.62 -14.14 1.57
N SER A 181 -12.70 -13.59 2.79
CA SER A 181 -13.25 -14.26 3.96
C SER A 181 -14.66 -14.79 3.70
N ARG A 182 -15.55 -13.94 3.19
CA ARG A 182 -16.92 -14.34 2.82
C ARG A 182 -16.98 -15.35 1.68
N ARG A 183 -16.11 -15.22 0.67
CA ARG A 183 -16.14 -16.07 -0.52
C ARG A 183 -15.57 -17.47 -0.26
N LEU A 184 -14.63 -17.57 0.67
CA LEU A 184 -13.91 -18.80 1.01
C LEU A 184 -14.41 -19.42 2.32
N ASP A 185 -15.50 -18.90 2.89
CA ASP A 185 -16.09 -19.35 4.15
C ASP A 185 -15.06 -19.39 5.29
N MET A 186 -14.23 -18.35 5.39
CA MET A 186 -13.14 -18.30 6.36
C MET A 186 -13.64 -18.06 7.79
N THR A 187 -12.86 -18.53 8.76
CA THR A 187 -12.99 -18.11 10.15
C THR A 187 -12.48 -16.68 10.34
N ARG A 188 -12.86 -16.03 11.44
CA ARG A 188 -12.36 -14.70 11.79
C ARG A 188 -10.83 -14.67 11.96
N ASP A 189 -10.25 -15.72 12.53
CA ASP A 189 -8.79 -15.82 12.68
C ASP A 189 -8.09 -15.92 11.33
N GLN A 190 -8.69 -16.62 10.36
CA GLN A 190 -8.19 -16.68 8.98
C GLN A 190 -8.37 -15.36 8.23
N GLU A 191 -9.45 -14.60 8.48
CA GLU A 191 -9.64 -13.26 7.92
C GLU A 191 -8.55 -12.30 8.42
N ASP A 192 -8.27 -12.28 9.72
CA ASP A 192 -7.21 -11.45 10.32
C ASP A 192 -5.83 -11.84 9.75
N GLN A 193 -5.55 -13.13 9.59
CA GLN A 193 -4.31 -13.61 8.95
C GLN A 193 -4.25 -13.27 7.47
N THR A 194 -5.38 -13.32 6.76
CA THR A 194 -5.48 -12.92 5.35
C THR A 194 -5.18 -11.44 5.18
N PHE A 195 -5.68 -10.57 6.07
CA PHE A 195 -5.34 -9.15 6.09
C PHE A 195 -3.82 -8.94 6.22
N VAL A 196 -3.17 -9.62 7.17
CA VAL A 196 -1.71 -9.53 7.37
C VAL A 196 -0.95 -10.03 6.13
N VAL A 197 -1.42 -11.11 5.50
CA VAL A 197 -0.84 -11.62 4.26
C VAL A 197 -0.92 -10.57 3.15
N LEU A 198 -2.10 -10.01 2.89
CA LEU A 198 -2.29 -9.01 1.84
C LEU A 198 -1.45 -7.74 2.10
N GLU A 199 -1.42 -7.25 3.34
CA GLU A 199 -0.58 -6.11 3.74
C GLU A 199 0.91 -6.37 3.48
N SER A 200 1.39 -7.56 3.84
CA SER A 200 2.78 -7.95 3.60
C SER A 200 3.14 -8.10 2.12
N VAL A 201 2.17 -8.46 1.27
CA VAL A 201 2.36 -8.55 -0.19
C VAL A 201 2.44 -7.15 -0.79
N GLU A 202 1.52 -6.26 -0.45
CA GLU A 202 1.54 -4.87 -0.93
C GLU A 202 2.81 -4.12 -0.53
N LEU A 203 3.31 -4.35 0.69
CA LEU A 203 4.58 -3.79 1.14
C LEU A 203 5.77 -4.27 0.28
N GLU A 204 5.81 -5.55 -0.07
CA GLU A 204 6.86 -6.11 -0.93
C GLU A 204 6.76 -5.60 -2.37
N LEU A 205 5.54 -5.47 -2.91
CA LEU A 205 5.32 -4.91 -4.24
C LEU A 205 5.73 -3.45 -4.32
N LYS A 206 5.49 -2.67 -3.26
CA LYS A 206 5.93 -1.27 -3.17
C LYS A 206 7.45 -1.17 -3.24
N GLN A 207 8.17 -1.99 -2.47
CA GLN A 207 9.64 -2.06 -2.53
C GLN A 207 10.13 -2.49 -3.92
N TRP A 208 9.50 -3.53 -4.49
CA TRP A 208 9.82 -3.99 -5.83
C TRP A 208 9.60 -2.90 -6.89
N ARG A 209 8.52 -2.12 -6.79
CA ARG A 209 8.23 -1.03 -7.73
C ARG A 209 9.27 0.09 -7.63
N GLU A 210 9.62 0.52 -6.42
CA GLU A 210 10.64 1.56 -6.19
C GLU A 210 12.00 1.22 -6.81
N ASP A 211 12.36 -0.06 -6.83
CA ASP A 211 13.59 -0.57 -7.46
C ASP A 211 13.52 -0.56 -9.00
N GLN A 212 12.34 -0.73 -9.59
CA GLN A 212 12.15 -0.90 -11.03
C GLN A 212 11.76 0.40 -11.76
N GLU A 213 11.14 1.39 -11.10
CA GLU A 213 10.43 2.49 -11.79
C GLU A 213 11.33 3.63 -12.32
N LYS A 214 12.63 3.63 -12.00
CA LYS A 214 13.52 4.76 -12.34
C LYS A 214 13.83 4.81 -13.84
N GLY A 215 13.33 5.84 -14.51
CA GLY A 215 13.68 6.19 -15.88
C GLY A 215 12.90 5.45 -16.98
N LEU A 216 11.79 4.82 -16.64
CA LEU A 216 11.01 4.01 -17.60
C LEU A 216 10.05 4.84 -18.47
N SER A 217 9.99 4.47 -19.74
CA SER A 217 9.00 4.97 -20.68
C SER A 217 7.57 4.55 -20.27
N PRO A 218 6.52 5.24 -20.75
CA PRO A 218 5.14 4.85 -20.47
C PRO A 218 4.82 3.40 -20.86
N ARG A 219 5.41 2.90 -21.96
CA ARG A 219 5.24 1.52 -22.39
C ARG A 219 5.88 0.53 -21.42
N GLU A 220 7.08 0.82 -20.93
CA GLU A 220 7.76 -0.01 -19.93
C GLU A 220 7.05 -0.01 -18.58
N ARG A 221 6.46 1.13 -18.19
CA ARG A 221 5.59 1.21 -16.99
C ARG A 221 4.36 0.32 -17.11
N MET A 222 3.75 0.23 -18.29
CA MET A 222 2.65 -0.71 -18.53
C MET A 222 3.10 -2.17 -18.35
N PHE A 223 4.27 -2.54 -18.88
CA PHE A 223 4.82 -3.87 -18.69
C PHE A 223 5.17 -4.16 -17.22
N LEU A 224 5.66 -3.17 -16.49
CA LEU A 224 5.86 -3.30 -15.05
C LEU A 224 4.55 -3.57 -14.32
N PHE A 225 3.47 -2.86 -14.64
CA PHE A 225 2.16 -3.08 -14.03
C PHE A 225 1.66 -4.52 -14.23
N VAL A 226 1.80 -5.06 -15.44
CA VAL A 226 1.44 -6.47 -15.70
C VAL A 226 2.30 -7.45 -14.88
N LYS A 227 3.61 -7.19 -14.79
CA LYS A 227 4.53 -8.00 -13.97
C LYS A 227 4.20 -7.90 -12.49
N GLU A 228 3.85 -6.71 -12.01
CA GLU A 228 3.46 -6.45 -10.64
C GLU A 228 2.20 -7.24 -10.27
N ASN A 229 1.15 -7.18 -11.09
CA ASN A 229 -0.07 -7.95 -10.85
C ASN A 229 0.18 -9.46 -10.84
N ARG A 230 1.04 -9.94 -11.73
CA ARG A 230 1.45 -11.36 -11.72
C ARG A 230 2.20 -11.73 -10.45
N LEU A 231 3.10 -10.86 -9.99
CA LEU A 231 3.85 -11.05 -8.76
C LEU A 231 2.93 -11.00 -7.53
N ARG A 232 1.99 -10.04 -7.50
CA ARG A 232 0.95 -9.93 -6.46
C ARG A 232 0.21 -11.25 -6.31
N ARG A 233 -0.37 -11.76 -7.41
CA ARG A 233 -1.11 -13.03 -7.42
C ARG A 233 -0.27 -14.19 -6.92
N GLN A 234 0.97 -14.29 -7.40
CA GLN A 234 1.89 -15.34 -6.98
C GLN A 234 2.14 -15.29 -5.47
N LEU A 235 2.57 -14.14 -4.95
CA LEU A 235 2.87 -13.97 -3.53
C LEU A 235 1.65 -14.19 -2.65
N THR A 236 0.50 -13.65 -3.05
CA THR A 236 -0.77 -13.85 -2.34
C THR A 236 -1.12 -15.33 -2.30
N ARG A 237 -1.07 -16.05 -3.43
CA ARG A 237 -1.37 -17.50 -3.46
C ARG A 237 -0.42 -18.30 -2.58
N GLU A 238 0.89 -18.03 -2.68
CA GLU A 238 1.91 -18.74 -1.89
C GLU A 238 1.71 -18.54 -0.39
N ARG A 239 1.39 -17.32 0.05
CA ARG A 239 1.18 -17.01 1.46
C ARG A 239 -0.17 -17.46 1.99
N LEU A 240 -1.23 -17.34 1.18
CA LEU A 240 -2.56 -17.83 1.55
C LEU A 240 -2.58 -19.36 1.71
N ALA A 241 -1.77 -20.09 0.95
CA ALA A 241 -1.65 -21.54 1.09
C ALA A 241 -1.17 -22.00 2.48
N ALA A 242 -0.56 -21.12 3.27
CA ALA A 242 -0.13 -21.42 4.64
C ALA A 242 -1.24 -21.28 5.70
N ILE A 243 -2.34 -20.59 5.37
CA ILE A 243 -3.42 -20.25 6.31
C ILE A 243 -4.78 -20.85 5.92
N LEU A 244 -4.95 -21.19 4.63
CA LEU A 244 -6.18 -21.74 4.08
C LEU A 244 -6.17 -23.27 4.04
N GLU A 245 -7.35 -23.85 4.20
CA GLU A 245 -7.58 -25.28 3.97
C GLU A 245 -7.52 -25.62 2.48
N SER A 246 -7.32 -26.89 2.13
CA SER A 246 -7.10 -27.30 0.74
C SER A 246 -8.28 -26.98 -0.18
N ASP A 247 -9.52 -27.12 0.30
CA ASP A 247 -10.72 -26.76 -0.45
C ASP A 247 -10.86 -25.23 -0.63
N GLN A 248 -10.45 -24.44 0.37
CA GLN A 248 -10.40 -22.98 0.31
C GLN A 248 -9.33 -22.51 -0.70
N ILE A 249 -8.18 -23.18 -0.78
CA ILE A 249 -7.13 -22.90 -1.77
C ILE A 249 -7.64 -23.19 -3.19
N GLU A 250 -8.36 -24.29 -3.39
CA GLU A 250 -8.96 -24.61 -4.70
C GLU A 250 -10.02 -23.57 -5.10
N LYS A 251 -10.91 -23.17 -4.18
CA LYS A 251 -11.87 -22.08 -4.39
C LYS A 251 -11.17 -20.76 -4.73
N TYR A 252 -10.07 -20.44 -4.03
CA TYR A 252 -9.26 -19.26 -4.31
C TYR A 252 -8.62 -19.32 -5.70
N ALA A 253 -8.05 -20.46 -6.09
CA ALA A 253 -7.45 -20.65 -7.41
C ALA A 253 -8.48 -20.49 -8.55
N GLN A 254 -9.71 -20.96 -8.35
CA GLN A 254 -10.81 -20.74 -9.30
C GLN A 254 -11.19 -19.26 -9.40
N TYR A 255 -11.27 -18.56 -8.25
CA TYR A 255 -11.51 -17.13 -8.21
C TYR A 255 -10.40 -16.34 -8.93
N ASP A 256 -9.13 -16.64 -8.64
CA ASP A 256 -7.98 -15.99 -9.25
C ASP A 256 -7.95 -16.25 -10.77
N ALA A 257 -8.29 -17.47 -11.21
CA ALA A 257 -8.45 -17.77 -12.63
C ALA A 257 -9.55 -16.93 -13.29
N GLN A 258 -10.72 -16.80 -12.65
CA GLN A 258 -11.83 -15.95 -13.14
C GLN A 258 -11.45 -14.48 -13.18
N SER A 259 -10.76 -13.97 -12.14
CA SER A 259 -10.26 -12.59 -12.12
C SER A 259 -9.21 -12.35 -13.19
N SER A 260 -8.32 -13.32 -13.43
CA SER A 260 -7.30 -13.22 -14.48
C SER A 260 -7.89 -13.26 -15.89
N ALA A 261 -8.95 -14.04 -16.10
CA ALA A 261 -9.69 -14.09 -17.35
C ALA A 261 -10.45 -12.77 -17.57
N ALA A 262 -11.07 -12.21 -16.53
CA ALA A 262 -11.74 -10.91 -16.59
C ALA A 262 -10.76 -9.76 -16.89
N ASP A 263 -9.53 -9.82 -16.36
CA ASP A 263 -8.50 -8.86 -16.73
C ASP A 263 -8.19 -8.96 -18.22
N VAL A 264 -7.94 -10.18 -18.73
CA VAL A 264 -7.67 -10.45 -20.15
C VAL A 264 -8.86 -10.04 -21.04
N GLU A 265 -10.10 -10.29 -20.61
CA GLU A 265 -11.32 -9.84 -21.30
C GLU A 265 -11.51 -8.32 -21.24
N LEU A 266 -11.06 -7.60 -20.21
CA LEU A 266 -11.03 -6.13 -20.25
C LEU A 266 -10.10 -5.60 -21.37
N TRP A 267 -9.14 -6.42 -21.80
CA TRP A 267 -8.23 -6.13 -22.92
C TRP A 267 -8.71 -6.71 -24.27
N HIS A 268 -9.70 -7.60 -24.29
CA HIS A 268 -10.17 -8.32 -25.51
C HIS A 268 -11.71 -8.30 -25.73
N GLY A 269 -12.48 -7.76 -24.79
CA GLY A 269 -13.93 -7.91 -24.65
C GLY A 269 -14.71 -6.79 -25.35
N GLY A 270 -14.73 -6.86 -26.67
CA GLY A 270 -15.69 -6.13 -27.50
C GLY A 270 -16.11 -7.02 -28.66
N GLY A 271 -16.67 -8.19 -28.37
CA GLY A 271 -16.91 -9.20 -29.40
C GLY A 271 -17.81 -10.33 -28.97
N ALA A 272 -19.05 -10.03 -28.62
CA ALA A 272 -20.13 -11.01 -28.69
C ALA A 272 -21.46 -10.26 -28.80
N ASN A 273 -21.95 -10.13 -30.04
CA ASN A 273 -23.34 -9.97 -30.49
C ASN A 273 -23.37 -9.03 -31.70
N ASP A 274 -23.36 -9.59 -32.90
CA ASP A 274 -24.59 -9.60 -33.70
C ASP A 274 -24.40 -10.51 -34.92
N GLU A 275 -24.97 -11.71 -34.84
CA GLU A 275 -25.44 -12.41 -36.03
C GLU A 275 -26.67 -11.63 -36.52
N SER A 276 -26.53 -10.76 -37.51
CA SER A 276 -27.58 -10.51 -38.50
C SER A 276 -27.21 -9.38 -39.46
N SER A 277 -27.63 -9.58 -40.70
CA SER A 277 -27.73 -8.59 -41.78
C SER A 277 -26.39 -8.02 -42.28
N GLU A 278 -26.16 -7.82 -43.58
CA GLU A 278 -26.82 -8.19 -44.81
C GLU A 278 -25.76 -7.84 -45.86
N ASN A 279 -25.62 -8.64 -46.91
CA ASN A 279 -24.95 -8.18 -48.13
C ASN A 279 -25.71 -6.94 -48.66
N PRO A 280 -25.01 -5.89 -49.10
CA PRO A 280 -25.45 -5.22 -50.29
C PRO A 280 -24.34 -5.26 -51.35
N GLU A 281 -24.75 -5.84 -52.47
CA GLU A 281 -24.14 -5.73 -53.78
C GLU A 281 -23.74 -4.29 -54.16
N LEU A 282 -22.59 -4.23 -54.85
CA LEU A 282 -22.29 -3.45 -56.07
C LEU A 282 -22.00 -1.94 -55.94
N PRO A 283 -21.27 -1.31 -56.90
CA PRO A 283 -20.92 -1.77 -58.27
C PRO A 283 -19.49 -2.26 -58.50
#